data_AF-A0A2S2KPD6-F1
#
_entry.id   AF-A0A2S2KPD6-F1
#
_cell.length_a   1.000
_cell.length_b   1.000
_cell.length_c   1.000
_cell.angle_alpha   90.00
_cell.angle_beta   90.00
_cell.angle_gamma   90.00
#
_symmetry.space_group_name_H-M   'P 1'
#
loop_
_entity.id
_entity.type
_entity.pdbx_description
1 polymer ?
#
loop_
_entity_poly.entity_id
_entity_poly.type
_entity_poly.pdbx_seq_one_letter_code
_entity_poly.pdbx_strand_id
1 'polypeptide(L)'
;MVKKKSFDPDKLVLTKHEILEFCDRVLKKWEKNPVKNRNNILAMSAVKTSVIWTDDESLKAIWSEIFAWIFELLYENAMSQDNVEWGNVMKKLKNKK
;
A
#
# COMPACT_ATOMS: atom_id res chain seq x y z
N MET A 1 18.34 12.30 -25.24
CA MET A 1 16.88 12.29 -24.98
C MET A 1 16.61 11.36 -23.81
N VAL A 2 16.30 11.90 -22.63
CA VAL A 2 16.00 11.10 -21.42
C VAL A 2 14.60 10.50 -21.61
N LYS A 3 14.49 9.18 -21.78
CA LYS A 3 13.20 8.49 -21.80
C LYS A 3 12.45 8.86 -20.52
N LYS A 4 11.32 9.59 -20.63
CA LYS A 4 10.38 9.73 -19.51
C LYS A 4 10.03 8.30 -19.08
N LYS A 5 10.49 7.87 -17.91
CA LYS A 5 9.98 6.66 -17.26
C LYS A 5 8.50 6.96 -17.02
N SER A 6 7.63 6.39 -17.85
CA SER A 6 6.19 6.49 -17.66
C SER A 6 5.88 5.96 -16.25
N PHE A 7 5.03 6.71 -15.53
CA PHE A 7 4.43 6.20 -14.32
C PHE A 7 3.63 4.96 -14.71
N ASP A 8 4.05 3.82 -14.18
CA ASP A 8 3.48 2.52 -14.48
C ASP A 8 2.71 2.10 -13.23
N PRO A 9 1.37 2.24 -13.23
CA PRO A 9 0.55 1.90 -12.07
C PRO A 9 0.67 0.40 -11.73
N ASP A 10 1.06 -0.46 -12.67
CA ASP A 10 1.28 -1.88 -12.41
C ASP A 10 2.59 -2.14 -11.64
N LYS A 11 3.48 -1.15 -11.52
CA LYS A 11 4.67 -1.22 -10.63
C LYS A 11 4.37 -0.91 -9.17
N LEU A 12 3.16 -0.44 -8.85
CA LEU A 12 2.74 -0.24 -7.47
C LEU A 12 2.24 -1.54 -6.82
N VAL A 13 2.16 -2.64 -7.59
CA VAL A 13 1.67 -3.90 -7.05
C VAL A 13 2.80 -4.65 -6.36
N LEU A 14 2.65 -4.83 -5.05
CA LEU A 14 3.58 -5.63 -4.27
C LEU A 14 3.54 -7.09 -4.73
N THR A 15 4.72 -7.67 -4.87
CA THR A 15 4.87 -9.10 -5.02
C THR A 15 4.41 -9.81 -3.75
N LYS A 16 3.99 -11.08 -3.89
CA LYS A 16 3.65 -11.93 -2.76
C LYS A 16 4.73 -11.92 -1.67
N HIS A 17 5.99 -11.96 -2.09
CA HIS A 17 7.12 -11.90 -1.18
C HIS A 17 7.16 -10.60 -0.37
N GLU A 18 7.04 -9.44 -1.01
CA GLU A 18 7.05 -8.14 -0.33
C GLU A 18 5.89 -7.98 0.65
N ILE A 19 4.72 -8.54 0.34
CA ILE A 19 3.56 -8.55 1.25
C ILE A 19 3.87 -9.42 2.49
N LEU A 20 4.48 -10.59 2.30
CA LEU A 20 4.88 -11.46 3.42
C LEU A 20 5.95 -10.80 4.29
N GLU A 21 6.94 -10.14 3.69
CA GLU A 21 7.95 -9.37 4.42
C GLU A 21 7.34 -8.20 5.20
N PHE A 22 6.31 -7.56 4.65
CA PHE A 22 5.53 -6.56 5.37
C PHE A 22 4.85 -7.19 6.61
N CYS A 23 4.13 -8.30 6.43
CA CYS A 23 3.50 -9.00 7.54
C CYS A 23 4.51 -9.38 8.64
N ASP A 24 5.68 -9.91 8.25
CA ASP A 24 6.74 -10.30 9.18
C ASP A 24 7.32 -9.12 9.96
N ARG A 25 7.55 -7.98 9.29
CA ARG A 25 7.99 -6.75 9.97
C ARG A 25 6.97 -6.26 10.98
N VAL A 26 5.68 -6.33 10.67
CA VAL A 26 4.60 -5.92 11.59
C VAL A 26 4.50 -6.87 12.79
N LEU A 27 4.53 -8.18 12.56
CA LEU A 27 4.53 -9.18 13.62
C LEU A 27 5.73 -8.99 14.55
N LYS A 28 6.95 -8.89 14.01
CA LYS A 28 8.17 -8.65 14.80
C LYS A 28 8.11 -7.36 15.62
N LYS A 29 7.43 -6.31 15.13
CA LYS A 29 7.21 -5.07 15.89
C LYS A 29 6.26 -5.29 17.07
N TRP A 30 5.16 -6.01 16.85
CA TRP A 30 4.12 -6.21 17.88
C TRP A 30 4.48 -7.26 18.92
N GLU A 31 5.24 -8.28 18.54
CA GLU A 31 5.76 -9.32 19.44
C GLU A 31 6.71 -8.76 20.52
N LYS A 32 7.25 -7.54 20.35
CA LYS A 32 7.99 -6.84 21.42
C LYS A 32 7.12 -6.50 22.63
N ASN A 33 5.80 -6.43 22.46
CA ASN A 33 4.84 -6.25 23.56
C ASN A 33 3.58 -7.09 23.29
N PRO A 34 3.66 -8.42 23.47
CA PRO A 34 2.66 -9.35 22.97
C PRO A 34 1.36 -9.30 23.76
N VAL A 35 1.41 -8.97 25.06
CA VAL A 35 0.21 -8.83 25.91
C VAL A 35 -0.67 -7.69 25.41
N LYS A 36 -0.08 -6.53 25.11
CA LYS A 36 -0.81 -5.37 24.57
C LYS A 36 -1.33 -5.61 23.15
N ASN A 37 -0.59 -6.37 22.34
CA ASN A 37 -0.87 -6.53 20.92
C ASN A 37 -1.51 -7.88 20.55
N ARG A 38 -1.98 -8.68 21.52
CA ARG A 38 -2.42 -10.06 21.30
C ARG A 38 -3.41 -10.21 20.13
N ASN A 39 -4.45 -9.38 20.10
CA ASN A 39 -5.46 -9.43 19.04
C ASN A 39 -4.91 -8.98 17.69
N ASN A 40 -4.01 -7.99 17.68
CA ASN A 40 -3.37 -7.49 16.47
C ASN A 40 -2.42 -8.54 15.87
N ILE A 41 -1.66 -9.24 16.72
CA ILE A 41 -0.79 -10.36 16.32
C ILE A 41 -1.64 -11.47 15.71
N LEU A 42 -2.75 -11.85 16.35
CA LEU A 42 -3.65 -12.88 15.82
C LEU A 42 -4.20 -12.47 14.44
N ALA A 43 -4.69 -11.24 14.31
CA ALA A 43 -5.22 -10.73 13.04
C ALA A 43 -4.16 -10.67 11.95
N MET A 44 -2.95 -10.18 12.24
CA MET A 44 -1.87 -10.12 11.24
C MET A 44 -1.35 -11.50 10.86
N SER A 45 -1.32 -12.47 11.79
CA SER A 45 -1.02 -13.86 11.45
C SER A 45 -2.05 -14.45 10.50
N ALA A 46 -3.34 -14.08 10.65
CA ALA A 46 -4.38 -14.48 9.72
C ALA A 46 -4.20 -13.83 8.34
N VAL A 47 -3.88 -12.52 8.29
CA VAL A 47 -3.56 -11.82 7.03
C VAL A 47 -2.34 -12.44 6.34
N LYS A 48 -1.26 -12.72 7.07
CA LYS A 48 -0.08 -13.39 6.52
C LYS A 48 -0.45 -14.75 5.93
N THR A 49 -1.29 -15.51 6.66
CA THR A 49 -1.76 -16.81 6.22
C THR A 49 -2.60 -16.70 4.95
N SER A 50 -3.55 -15.77 4.86
CA SER A 50 -4.34 -15.59 3.64
C SER A 50 -3.45 -15.28 2.44
N VAL A 51 -2.45 -14.41 2.60
CA VAL A 51 -1.46 -14.10 1.55
C VAL A 51 -0.70 -15.34 1.09
N ILE A 52 -0.30 -16.24 2.01
CA ILE A 52 0.37 -17.51 1.66
C ILE A 52 -0.54 -18.38 0.77
N TRP A 53 -1.83 -18.47 1.11
CA TRP A 53 -2.79 -19.36 0.43
C TRP A 53 -3.39 -18.79 -0.86
N THR A 54 -3.39 -17.47 -1.04
CA THR A 54 -3.88 -16.83 -2.28
C THR A 54 -2.87 -16.99 -3.41
N ASP A 55 -3.37 -17.25 -4.63
CA ASP A 55 -2.55 -17.28 -5.84
C ASP A 55 -2.09 -15.86 -6.25
N ASP A 56 -1.03 -15.79 -7.04
CA ASP A 56 -0.37 -14.52 -7.35
C ASP A 56 -1.27 -13.56 -8.15
N GLU A 57 -2.15 -14.06 -9.03
CA GLU A 57 -3.04 -13.21 -9.83
C GLU A 57 -4.13 -12.59 -8.96
N SER A 58 -4.80 -13.41 -8.14
CA SER A 58 -5.80 -12.94 -7.18
C SER A 58 -5.19 -11.98 -6.16
N LEU A 59 -3.99 -12.29 -5.66
CA LEU A 59 -3.29 -11.45 -4.71
C LEU A 59 -2.93 -10.10 -5.33
N LYS A 60 -2.43 -10.11 -6.58
CA LYS A 60 -2.12 -8.90 -7.35
C LYS A 60 -3.37 -8.02 -7.48
N ALA A 61 -4.51 -8.59 -7.86
CA ALA A 61 -5.76 -7.86 -8.02
C ALA A 61 -6.24 -7.22 -6.70
N ILE A 62 -6.34 -8.01 -5.63
CA ILE A 62 -6.81 -7.55 -4.32
C ILE A 62 -5.93 -6.41 -3.79
N TRP A 63 -4.61 -6.57 -3.82
CA TRP A 63 -3.71 -5.54 -3.30
C TRP A 63 -3.67 -4.30 -4.17
N SER A 64 -3.85 -4.43 -5.49
CA SER A 64 -3.98 -3.27 -6.38
C SER A 64 -5.17 -2.39 -6.00
N GLU A 65 -6.33 -3.01 -5.73
CA GLU A 65 -7.53 -2.29 -5.28
C GLU A 65 -7.31 -1.60 -3.92
N ILE A 66 -6.70 -2.30 -2.95
CA ILE A 66 -6.37 -1.73 -1.63
C ILE A 66 -5.47 -0.49 -1.79
N PHE A 67 -4.42 -0.57 -2.60
CA PHE A 67 -3.51 0.56 -2.79
C PHE A 67 -4.18 1.71 -3.53
N ALA A 68 -4.93 1.44 -4.59
CA ALA A 68 -5.66 2.47 -5.33
C ALA A 68 -6.57 3.27 -4.37
N TRP A 69 -7.34 2.56 -3.54
CA TRP A 69 -8.20 3.19 -2.53
C TRP A 69 -7.40 3.99 -1.48
N ILE A 70 -6.30 3.47 -0.96
CA ILE A 70 -5.44 4.20 0.00
C ILE A 70 -4.89 5.48 -0.64
N PHE A 71 -4.44 5.42 -1.90
CA PHE A 71 -3.94 6.61 -2.60
C PHE A 71 -5.03 7.65 -2.81
N GLU A 72 -6.25 7.23 -3.15
CA GLU A 72 -7.40 8.13 -3.26
C GLU A 72 -7.71 8.80 -1.92
N LEU A 73 -7.76 8.05 -0.82
CA LEU A 73 -7.96 8.61 0.51
C LEU A 73 -6.86 9.59 0.92
N LEU A 74 -5.60 9.27 0.63
CA LEU A 74 -4.47 10.18 0.92
C LEU A 74 -4.58 11.46 0.08
N TYR A 75 -5.01 11.34 -1.17
CA TYR A 75 -5.25 12.48 -2.05
C TYR A 75 -6.38 13.37 -1.53
N GLU A 76 -7.53 12.80 -1.19
CA GLU A 76 -8.67 13.55 -0.65
C GLU A 76 -8.33 14.24 0.67
N ASN A 77 -7.61 13.56 1.55
CA ASN A 77 -7.13 14.15 2.81
C ASN A 77 -6.12 15.27 2.57
N ALA A 78 -5.20 15.12 1.60
CA ALA A 78 -4.23 16.17 1.28
C ALA A 78 -4.89 17.39 0.61
N MET A 79 -5.94 17.18 -0.20
CA MET A 79 -6.68 18.26 -0.85
C MET A 79 -7.62 18.99 0.10
N SER A 80 -8.14 18.33 1.15
CA SER A 80 -8.96 18.96 2.18
C SER A 80 -8.15 19.80 3.17
N GLN A 81 -6.84 19.56 3.25
CA GLN A 81 -5.89 20.42 3.95
C GLN A 81 -5.33 21.43 2.95
N ASP A 82 -5.89 22.65 2.90
CA ASP A 82 -5.51 23.76 2.01
C ASP A 82 -4.01 24.14 2.12
N ASN A 83 -3.12 23.33 1.55
CA ASN A 83 -1.72 23.66 1.32
C ASN A 83 -1.50 23.74 -0.18
N VAL A 84 -1.63 24.97 -0.68
CA VAL A 84 -1.51 25.43 -2.08
C VAL A 84 -0.30 24.82 -2.81
N GLU A 85 0.72 24.37 -2.08
CA GLU A 85 1.91 23.71 -2.62
C GLU A 85 1.64 22.33 -3.22
N TRP A 86 0.89 21.46 -2.54
CA TRP A 86 0.65 20.07 -3.00
C TRP A 86 -0.39 19.99 -4.13
N GLY A 87 -1.42 20.84 -4.07
CA GLY A 87 -2.39 20.99 -5.16
C GLY A 87 -1.72 21.35 -6.49
N ASN A 88 -0.67 22.18 -6.46
CA ASN A 88 0.08 22.57 -7.65
C ASN A 88 1.00 21.48 -8.21
N VAL A 89 1.62 20.68 -7.33
CA VAL A 89 2.40 19.50 -7.75
C VAL A 89 1.50 18.45 -8.40
N MET A 90 0.30 18.24 -7.84
CA MET A 90 -0.62 17.21 -8.34
C MET A 90 -1.41 17.62 -9.59
N LYS A 91 -1.73 18.91 -9.75
CA LYS A 91 -2.34 19.45 -10.99
C LYS A 91 -1.40 19.28 -12.20
N LYS A 92 -0.08 19.35 -11.97
CA LYS A 92 0.95 19.04 -12.99
C LYS A 92 1.01 17.54 -13.34
N LEU A 93 0.56 16.66 -12.45
CA LEU A 93 0.50 15.21 -12.70
C LEU A 93 -0.80 14.83 -13.42
N LYS A 94 -1.94 15.42 -13.05
CA LYS A 94 -3.25 15.18 -13.69
C LYS A 94 -3.34 15.71 -15.12
N ASN A 95 -2.75 16.87 -15.42
CA ASN A 95 -2.80 17.50 -16.74
C ASN A 95 -1.71 17.03 -17.73
N LYS A 96 -1.00 15.95 -17.41
CA LYS A 96 0.06 15.36 -18.27
C LYS A 96 -0.37 14.06 -18.95
N LYS A 97 -1.68 13.79 -19.02
CA LYS A 97 -2.25 12.83 -19.99
C LYS A 97 -2.06 13.33 -21.41
#